data_AF-A0A498K4V6-F1
#
_entry.id   AF-A0A498K4V6-F1
#
_cell.length_a   1.000
_cell.length_b   1.000
_cell.length_c   1.000
_cell.angle_alpha   90.00
_cell.angle_beta   90.00
_cell.angle_gamma   90.00
#
_symmetry.space_group_name_H-M   'P 1'
#
loop_
_entity.id
_entity.type
_entity.pdbx_description
1 polymer ?
#
loop_
_entity_poly.entity_id
_entity_poly.type
_entity_poly.pdbx_seq_one_letter_code
_entity_poly.pdbx_strand_id
1 'polypeptide(L)'
;MGKAAKILANLIVMGTGIVARALVQAYRQALTNASKTGVAQETLQNAVRRSSKVMTEQEARQILNVSETTTWEEVLKRYDTLFENNAKNGTFYLQSKVHRAKECLEAAYRDKGQSTGTPS
;
A
#
# COMPACT_ATOMS: atom_id res chain seq x y z
N MET A 1 65.47 -13.25 1.93
CA MET A 1 64.05 -12.85 2.07
C MET A 1 63.52 -12.45 0.69
N GLY A 2 62.30 -12.84 0.27
CA GLY A 2 61.65 -12.15 -0.88
C GLY A 2 60.89 -12.97 -1.94
N LYS A 3 60.56 -14.26 -1.75
CA LYS A 3 59.66 -14.99 -2.67
C LYS A 3 58.19 -14.97 -2.21
N ALA A 4 57.94 -15.18 -0.92
CA ALA A 4 56.59 -15.14 -0.34
C ALA A 4 55.92 -13.76 -0.46
N ALA A 5 56.67 -12.68 -0.22
CA ALA A 5 56.16 -11.31 -0.34
C ALA A 5 55.74 -10.94 -1.77
N LYS A 6 56.46 -11.45 -2.79
CA LYS A 6 56.11 -11.23 -4.22
C LYS A 6 54.84 -11.99 -4.62
N ILE A 7 54.63 -13.19 -4.09
CA ILE A 7 53.41 -13.99 -4.35
C ILE A 7 52.18 -13.34 -3.69
N LEU A 8 52.32 -12.87 -2.44
CA LEU A 8 51.27 -12.13 -1.73
C LEU A 8 50.91 -10.82 -2.44
N ALA A 9 51.89 -10.05 -2.89
CA ALA A 9 51.65 -8.82 -3.63
C ALA A 9 50.87 -9.06 -4.94
N ASN A 10 51.23 -10.10 -5.71
CA ASN A 10 50.51 -10.43 -6.95
C ASN A 10 49.07 -10.91 -6.70
N LEU A 11 48.81 -11.63 -5.60
CA LEU A 11 47.46 -12.06 -5.23
C LEU A 11 46.55 -10.89 -4.86
N ILE A 12 47.07 -9.91 -4.13
CA ILE A 12 46.32 -8.72 -3.73
C ILE A 12 45.99 -7.83 -4.96
N VAL A 13 46.97 -7.63 -5.84
CA VAL A 13 46.79 -6.83 -7.06
C VAL A 13 45.80 -7.50 -8.04
N MET A 14 45.83 -8.83 -8.18
CA MET A 14 44.87 -9.53 -9.04
C MET A 14 43.46 -9.60 -8.41
N GLY A 15 43.33 -9.75 -7.09
CA GLY A 15 42.03 -9.87 -6.42
C GLY A 15 41.23 -8.55 -6.39
N THR A 16 41.91 -7.41 -6.29
CA THR A 16 41.26 -6.09 -6.15
C THR A 16 40.58 -5.61 -7.44
N GLY A 17 41.14 -5.91 -8.61
CA GLY A 17 40.62 -5.40 -9.89
C GLY A 17 39.28 -6.01 -10.35
N ILE A 18 38.89 -7.19 -9.85
CA ILE A 18 37.63 -7.85 -10.21
C ILE A 18 36.48 -7.31 -9.36
N VAL A 19 36.70 -7.15 -8.04
CA VAL A 19 35.69 -6.61 -7.11
C VAL A 19 35.35 -5.15 -7.45
N ALA A 20 36.36 -4.33 -7.73
CA ALA A 20 36.14 -2.92 -8.09
C ALA A 20 35.28 -2.79 -9.37
N ARG A 21 35.53 -3.61 -10.40
CA ARG A 21 34.76 -3.59 -11.64
C ARG A 21 33.32 -4.08 -11.44
N ALA A 22 33.12 -5.11 -10.62
CA ALA A 22 31.78 -5.61 -10.29
C ALA A 22 30.94 -4.56 -9.54
N LEU A 23 31.55 -3.83 -8.59
CA LEU A 23 30.88 -2.76 -7.87
C LEU A 23 30.51 -1.59 -8.77
N VAL A 24 31.41 -1.15 -9.67
CA VAL A 24 31.12 -0.08 -10.64
C VAL A 24 30.02 -0.49 -11.62
N GLN A 25 30.05 -1.73 -12.11
CA GLN A 25 29.00 -2.25 -12.99
C GLN A 25 27.65 -2.33 -12.26
N ALA A 26 27.62 -2.87 -11.05
CA ALA A 26 26.42 -2.92 -10.22
C ALA A 26 25.87 -1.52 -9.91
N TYR A 27 26.74 -0.55 -9.62
CA TYR A 27 26.34 0.84 -9.38
C TYR A 27 25.73 1.49 -10.63
N ARG A 28 26.38 1.33 -11.79
CA ARG A 28 25.83 1.81 -13.08
C ARG A 28 24.52 1.14 -13.42
N GLN A 29 24.39 -0.15 -13.12
CA GLN A 29 23.18 -0.93 -13.39
C GLN A 29 22.05 -0.52 -12.42
N ALA A 30 22.36 -0.21 -11.16
CA ALA A 30 21.40 0.35 -10.21
C ALA A 30 20.90 1.73 -10.64
N LEU A 31 21.79 2.62 -11.12
CA LEU A 31 21.39 3.93 -11.65
C LEU A 31 20.56 3.81 -12.93
N THR A 32 20.93 2.89 -13.82
CA THR A 32 20.18 2.62 -15.06
C THR A 32 18.82 2.00 -14.75
N ASN A 33 18.75 1.11 -13.77
CA ASN A 33 17.49 0.54 -13.31
C ASN A 33 16.63 1.62 -12.66
N ALA A 34 17.16 2.48 -11.79
CA ALA A 34 16.42 3.59 -11.20
C ALA A 34 15.86 4.57 -12.24
N SER A 35 16.54 4.74 -13.37
CA SER A 35 16.08 5.59 -14.48
C SER A 35 15.17 4.86 -15.49
N LYS A 36 15.20 3.53 -15.55
CA LYS A 36 14.30 2.70 -16.40
C LYS A 36 13.06 2.18 -15.68
N THR A 37 13.12 1.98 -14.37
CA THR A 37 11.96 1.66 -13.54
C THR A 37 11.21 2.96 -13.35
N GLY A 38 10.16 3.17 -14.14
CA GLY A 38 9.25 4.30 -14.00
C GLY A 38 8.51 4.24 -12.67
N VAL A 39 9.20 4.44 -11.54
CA VAL A 39 8.64 4.41 -10.19
C VAL A 39 7.50 5.41 -10.06
N ALA A 40 7.53 6.52 -10.81
CA ALA A 40 6.42 7.45 -10.90
C ALA A 40 5.19 6.83 -11.58
N GLN A 41 5.37 6.13 -12.70
CA GLN A 41 4.28 5.59 -13.52
C GLN A 41 3.71 4.27 -12.96
N GLU A 42 4.53 3.42 -12.35
CA GLU A 42 4.06 2.24 -11.62
C GLU A 42 3.40 2.61 -10.29
N THR A 43 3.92 3.62 -9.56
CA THR A 43 3.24 4.16 -8.38
C THR A 43 1.92 4.82 -8.74
N LEU A 44 1.86 5.63 -9.82
CA LEU A 44 0.60 6.21 -10.30
C LEU A 44 -0.36 5.12 -10.76
N GLN A 45 0.08 4.15 -11.57
CA GLN A 45 -0.80 3.06 -12.01
C GLN A 45 -1.26 2.19 -10.86
N ASN A 46 -0.40 1.94 -9.85
CA ASN A 46 -0.80 1.22 -8.65
C ASN A 46 -1.72 2.05 -7.75
N ALA A 47 -1.55 3.37 -7.68
CA ALA A 47 -2.46 4.27 -6.97
C ALA A 47 -3.82 4.35 -7.66
N VAL A 48 -3.85 4.44 -9.00
CA VAL A 48 -5.06 4.43 -9.83
C VAL A 48 -5.74 3.06 -9.82
N ARG A 49 -4.99 1.96 -9.87
CA ARG A 49 -5.54 0.60 -9.69
C ARG A 49 -6.05 0.39 -8.26
N ARG A 50 -5.37 0.93 -7.25
CA ARG A 50 -5.88 0.92 -5.87
C ARG A 50 -7.14 1.77 -5.75
N SER A 51 -7.21 2.94 -6.37
CA SER A 51 -8.43 3.78 -6.36
C SER A 51 -9.60 3.09 -7.05
N SER A 52 -9.37 2.34 -8.13
CA SER A 52 -10.40 1.48 -8.75
C SER A 52 -10.83 0.28 -7.88
N LYS A 53 -10.09 -0.01 -6.81
CA LYS A 53 -10.40 -1.03 -5.79
C LYS A 53 -10.89 -0.42 -4.46
N VAL A 54 -10.97 0.90 -4.37
CA VAL A 54 -11.55 1.59 -3.22
C VAL A 54 -13.07 1.48 -3.33
N MET A 55 -13.68 1.03 -2.24
CA MET A 55 -15.14 0.94 -2.12
C MET A 55 -15.76 2.34 -2.22
N THR A 56 -16.82 2.46 -3.00
CA THR A 56 -17.58 3.72 -3.12
C THR A 56 -18.54 3.89 -1.94
N GLU A 57 -18.93 5.13 -1.62
CA GLU A 57 -19.95 5.39 -0.59
C GLU A 57 -21.26 4.65 -0.90
N GLN A 58 -21.64 4.60 -2.19
CA GLN A 58 -22.84 3.89 -2.64
C GLN A 58 -22.73 2.37 -2.41
N GLU A 59 -21.58 1.75 -2.74
CA GLU A 59 -21.34 0.32 -2.47
C GLU A 59 -21.36 0.05 -0.96
N ALA A 60 -20.75 0.92 -0.16
CA ALA A 60 -20.74 0.78 1.30
C ALA A 60 -22.14 0.85 1.91
N ARG A 61 -22.98 1.77 1.43
CA ARG A 61 -24.39 1.88 1.83
C ARG A 61 -25.19 0.63 1.45
N GLN A 62 -24.95 0.06 0.28
CA GLN A 62 -25.58 -1.20 -0.14
C GLN A 62 -25.14 -2.39 0.72
N ILE A 63 -23.83 -2.52 1.02
CA ILE A 63 -23.30 -3.59 1.86
C ILE A 63 -23.90 -3.54 3.27
N LEU A 64 -24.04 -2.35 3.85
CA LEU A 64 -24.63 -2.17 5.19
C LEU A 64 -26.17 -2.07 5.18
N ASN A 65 -26.78 -2.08 3.99
CA ASN A 65 -28.21 -1.91 3.76
C ASN A 65 -28.79 -0.67 4.46
N VAL A 66 -28.19 0.49 4.17
CA VAL A 66 -28.55 1.79 4.74
C VAL A 66 -28.78 2.83 3.64
N SER A 67 -29.62 3.83 3.91
CA SER A 67 -29.88 4.95 3.00
C SER A 67 -28.97 6.14 3.29
N GLU A 68 -28.97 7.15 2.43
CA GLU A 68 -28.27 8.44 2.66
C GLU A 68 -28.80 9.18 3.90
N THR A 69 -30.07 9.00 4.23
CA THR A 69 -30.76 9.64 5.36
C THR A 69 -30.61 8.87 6.67
N THR A 70 -29.98 7.68 6.65
CA THR A 70 -29.79 6.86 7.85
C THR A 70 -28.80 7.55 8.79
N THR A 71 -29.13 7.61 10.08
CA THR A 71 -28.25 8.23 11.09
C THR A 71 -26.99 7.39 11.31
N TRP A 72 -25.93 8.02 11.82
CA TRP A 72 -24.67 7.33 12.07
C TRP A 72 -24.82 6.19 13.10
N GLU A 73 -25.66 6.38 14.12
CA GLU A 73 -25.94 5.37 15.14
C GLU A 73 -26.57 4.11 14.52
N GLU A 74 -27.50 4.29 13.57
CA GLU A 74 -28.14 3.17 12.90
C GLU A 74 -27.19 2.46 11.92
N VAL A 75 -26.28 3.20 11.28
CA VAL A 75 -25.18 2.62 10.49
C VAL A 75 -24.30 1.71 11.37
N LEU A 76 -23.91 2.17 12.57
CA LEU A 76 -23.10 1.38 13.49
C LEU A 76 -23.84 0.12 13.95
N LYS A 77 -25.12 0.25 14.32
CA LYS A 77 -25.95 -0.89 14.72
C LYS A 77 -26.05 -1.95 13.61
N ARG A 78 -26.21 -1.51 12.34
CA ARG A 78 -26.24 -2.42 11.18
C ARG A 78 -24.89 -3.08 10.96
N TYR A 79 -23.81 -2.32 11.06
CA TYR A 79 -22.45 -2.84 11.00
C TYR A 79 -22.21 -3.93 12.05
N ASP A 80 -22.49 -3.68 13.33
CA ASP A 80 -22.25 -4.64 14.41
C ASP A 80 -23.00 -5.95 14.18
N THR A 81 -24.29 -5.84 13.83
CA THR A 81 -25.13 -7.01 13.52
C THR A 81 -24.56 -7.83 12.37
N LEU A 82 -24.17 -7.19 11.26
CA LEU A 82 -23.61 -7.87 10.09
C LEU A 82 -22.23 -8.45 10.40
N PHE A 83 -21.40 -7.73 11.12
CA PHE A 83 -20.04 -8.14 11.45
C PHE A 83 -20.04 -9.36 12.37
N GLU A 84 -20.86 -9.36 13.43
CA GLU A 84 -21.00 -10.50 14.33
C GLU A 84 -21.58 -11.74 13.63
N ASN A 85 -22.61 -11.55 12.80
CA ASN A 85 -23.20 -12.66 12.04
C ASN A 85 -22.20 -13.27 11.06
N ASN A 86 -21.40 -12.43 10.38
CA ASN A 86 -20.35 -12.91 9.47
C ASN A 86 -19.16 -13.53 10.22
N ALA A 87 -18.84 -13.09 11.44
CA ALA A 87 -17.82 -13.72 12.27
C ALA A 87 -18.19 -15.16 12.66
N LYS A 88 -19.49 -15.41 12.87
CA LYS A 88 -20.01 -16.74 13.26
C LYS A 88 -20.25 -17.66 12.05
N ASN A 89 -20.85 -17.13 10.99
CA ASN A 89 -21.39 -17.94 9.89
C ASN A 89 -20.90 -17.51 8.49
N GLY A 90 -20.10 -16.44 8.40
CA GLY A 90 -19.65 -15.87 7.14
C GLY A 90 -18.23 -16.30 6.77
N THR A 91 -17.74 -15.75 5.66
CA THR A 91 -16.34 -15.88 5.25
C THR A 91 -15.54 -14.65 5.67
N PHE A 92 -14.23 -14.81 5.81
CA PHE A 92 -13.32 -13.69 6.05
C PHE A 92 -13.47 -12.58 4.99
N TYR A 93 -13.78 -12.95 3.74
CA TYR A 93 -14.02 -11.98 2.67
C TYR A 93 -15.27 -11.13 2.93
N LEU A 94 -16.39 -11.75 3.32
CA LEU A 94 -17.63 -11.04 3.62
C LEU A 94 -17.46 -10.13 4.85
N GLN A 95 -16.83 -10.64 5.91
CA GLN A 95 -16.50 -9.85 7.09
C GLN A 95 -15.60 -8.66 6.73
N SER A 96 -14.58 -8.88 5.89
CA SER A 96 -13.70 -7.82 5.38
C SER A 96 -14.47 -6.78 4.57
N LYS A 97 -15.45 -7.18 3.76
CA LYS A 97 -16.30 -6.25 2.99
C LYS A 97 -17.17 -5.38 3.91
N VAL A 98 -17.78 -5.98 4.93
CA VAL A 98 -18.56 -5.23 5.94
C VAL A 98 -17.69 -4.23 6.69
N HIS A 99 -16.48 -4.62 7.08
CA HIS A 99 -15.52 -3.72 7.72
C HIS A 99 -15.12 -2.55 6.81
N ARG A 100 -14.79 -2.84 5.55
CA ARG A 100 -14.40 -1.81 4.58
C ARG A 100 -15.55 -0.83 4.27
N ALA A 101 -16.79 -1.30 4.30
CA ALA A 101 -17.96 -0.44 4.16
C ALA A 101 -18.07 0.56 5.31
N LYS A 102 -17.83 0.12 6.56
CA LYS A 102 -17.83 1.01 7.73
C LYS A 102 -16.72 2.07 7.65
N GLU A 103 -15.50 1.67 7.29
CA GLU A 103 -14.38 2.61 7.07
C GLU A 103 -14.69 3.65 5.97
N CYS A 104 -15.34 3.22 4.87
CA CYS A 104 -15.73 4.10 3.78
C CYS A 104 -16.75 5.16 4.23
N LEU A 105 -17.82 4.76 4.93
CA LEU A 105 -18.83 5.70 5.43
C LEU A 105 -18.29 6.61 6.54
N GLU A 106 -17.38 6.12 7.38
CA GLU A 106 -16.73 6.92 8.44
C GLU A 106 -15.88 8.05 7.84
N ALA A 107 -15.16 7.77 6.74
CA ALA A 107 -14.44 8.80 6.00
C ALA A 107 -15.40 9.85 5.42
N ALA A 108 -16.47 9.42 4.74
CA ALA A 108 -17.46 10.33 4.18
C ALA A 108 -18.19 11.19 5.24
N TYR A 109 -18.48 10.61 6.42
CA TYR A 109 -19.12 11.32 7.53
C TYR A 109 -18.20 12.38 8.13
N ARG A 110 -16.91 12.06 8.33
CA ARG A 110 -15.91 13.01 8.83
C ARG A 110 -15.71 14.19 7.88
N ASP A 111 -15.65 13.93 6.58
CA ASP A 111 -15.50 15.00 5.57
C ASP A 111 -16.72 15.94 5.57
N LYS A 112 -17.93 15.39 5.72
CA LYS A 112 -19.17 16.20 5.87
C LYS A 112 -19.18 17.03 7.16
N GLY A 113 -18.64 16.50 8.26
CA GLY A 113 -18.50 17.21 9.53
C GLY A 113 -17.44 18.32 9.53
N GLN A 114 -16.44 18.28 8.64
CA GLN A 114 -15.42 19.32 8.49
C GLN A 114 -15.84 20.45 7.55
N SER A 115 -16.71 20.18 6.57
CA SER A 115 -17.23 21.19 5.64
C SER A 115 -18.14 22.25 6.31
N THR A 116 -18.75 21.92 7.44
CA THR A 116 -19.68 22.83 8.17
C THR A 116 -18.97 23.81 9.12
N GLY A 117 -17.63 23.87 9.12
CA GLY A 117 -16.83 24.63 10.08
C GLY A 117 -16.24 25.97 9.62
N THR A 118 -16.60 26.51 8.45
CA THR A 118 -16.09 27.83 8.02
C THR A 118 -17.25 28.82 7.83
N PRO A 119 -17.58 29.65 8.83
CA PRO A 119 -18.24 30.93 8.61
C PRO A 119 -17.20 31.95 8.10
N SER A 120 -17.58 32.68 7.06
CA SER A 120 -16.90 33.87 6.53
C SER A 120 -16.61 34.93 7.59
#